data_AF-U6FA48-F1
#
_entry.id   AF-U6FA48-F1
#
_cell.length_a   1.000
_cell.length_b   1.000
_cell.length_c   1.000
_cell.angle_alpha   90.00
_cell.angle_beta   90.00
_cell.angle_gamma   90.00
#
_symmetry.space_group_name_H-M   'P 1'
#
loop_
_entity.id
_entity.type
_entity.pdbx_description
1 polymer ?
#
loop_
_entity_poly.entity_id
_entity_poly.type
_entity_poly.pdbx_seq_one_letter_code
_entity_poly.pdbx_strand_id
1 'polypeptide(L)'
;MAKQYLSGEDVYNMRYSVADFKIGPTAFYNVNGEKVDTKFDGDELAVNQKLYLWDAKENKAELYYHVQNSLVYKSGAEDDRQNTAYSNLYVKASDVALSGRKLKTSNTEAEAKANSALATASEKTSLTNAISDESTVKASDKYRLDNWVNRSLYDQAIENAKTVAADKDATKAAVNEALWQVNFAKKNLKGVKVKAKDINNLTPLEAQQVLNLMRQAYNSDKNYPMVEVYQKWAHKPGYYPAEGWKGNQKTRYYLIPSSGAKKVLLKFSDFATKK
;
A
#
# COMPACT_ATOMS: atom_id res chain seq x y z
N MET A 1 -10.46 -11.24 9.89
CA MET A 1 -11.42 -11.16 8.77
C MET A 1 -10.84 -10.27 7.69
N ALA A 2 -10.93 -10.56 6.40
CA ALA A 2 -10.38 -9.63 5.41
C ALA A 2 -11.13 -8.31 5.40
N LYS A 3 -10.40 -7.21 5.53
CA LYS A 3 -10.95 -5.86 5.42
C LYS A 3 -10.57 -5.28 4.07
N GLN A 4 -11.56 -4.98 3.25
CA GLN A 4 -11.33 -4.09 2.11
C GLN A 4 -11.98 -2.74 2.40
N TYR A 5 -11.18 -1.69 2.32
CA TYR A 5 -11.63 -0.32 2.47
C TYR A 5 -12.13 0.20 1.12
N LEU A 6 -13.15 -0.45 0.56
CA LEU A 6 -13.83 0.01 -0.64
C LEU A 6 -15.12 0.67 -0.20
N SER A 7 -15.35 1.92 -0.62
CA SER A 7 -16.66 2.52 -0.43
C SER A 7 -17.62 1.92 -1.47
N GLY A 8 -18.87 1.63 -1.09
CA GLY A 8 -19.86 1.07 -2.01
C GLY A 8 -20.07 1.91 -3.28
N GLU A 9 -19.87 3.23 -3.20
CA GLU A 9 -19.90 4.15 -4.35
C GLU A 9 -18.82 3.85 -5.41
N ASP A 10 -17.68 3.28 -5.03
CA ASP A 10 -16.59 3.03 -5.99
C ASP A 10 -16.86 1.82 -6.92
N VAL A 11 -17.71 0.88 -6.48
CA VAL A 11 -18.18 -0.25 -7.30
C VAL A 11 -19.18 0.22 -8.35
N TYR A 12 -20.17 1.03 -7.95
CA TYR A 12 -21.16 1.62 -8.86
C TYR A 12 -20.53 2.59 -9.87
N ASN A 13 -19.47 3.30 -9.49
CA ASN A 13 -18.72 4.17 -10.38
C ASN A 13 -17.69 3.44 -11.27
N MET A 14 -17.68 2.10 -11.28
CA MET A 14 -16.75 1.26 -12.06
C MET A 14 -15.27 1.57 -11.84
N ARG A 15 -14.89 2.05 -10.64
CA ARG A 15 -13.49 2.39 -10.35
C ARG A 15 -12.65 1.15 -10.05
N TYR A 16 -13.28 0.09 -9.56
CA TYR A 16 -12.67 -1.20 -9.26
C TYR A 16 -13.31 -2.34 -10.05
N SER A 17 -12.63 -3.47 -10.05
CA SER A 17 -13.20 -4.76 -10.48
C SER A 17 -13.40 -5.57 -9.21
N VAL A 18 -14.56 -6.19 -9.05
CA VAL A 18 -14.91 -6.96 -7.85
C VAL A 18 -15.16 -8.41 -8.27
N ALA A 19 -14.60 -9.33 -7.51
CA ALA A 19 -14.79 -10.76 -7.65
C ALA A 19 -15.78 -11.22 -6.57
N ASP A 20 -16.98 -11.59 -7.02
CA ASP A 20 -18.08 -12.12 -6.21
C ASP A 20 -17.93 -13.65 -6.13
N PHE A 21 -17.75 -14.22 -4.94
CA PHE A 21 -17.52 -15.65 -4.77
C PHE A 21 -18.81 -16.45 -5.03
N LYS A 22 -18.68 -17.54 -5.78
CA LYS A 22 -19.77 -18.50 -5.95
C LYS A 22 -19.96 -19.30 -4.65
N ILE A 23 -21.17 -19.80 -4.44
CA ILE A 23 -21.51 -20.64 -3.27
C ILE A 23 -20.55 -21.84 -3.22
N GLY A 24 -19.71 -21.91 -2.18
CA GLY A 24 -18.71 -22.97 -1.99
C GLY A 24 -17.49 -22.49 -1.20
N PRO A 25 -16.53 -23.38 -0.90
CA PRO A 25 -15.30 -23.00 -0.20
C PRO A 25 -14.40 -22.15 -1.09
N THR A 26 -14.06 -20.96 -0.60
CA THR A 26 -13.12 -20.05 -1.25
C THR A 26 -11.69 -20.57 -1.15
N ALA A 27 -11.02 -20.74 -2.29
CA ALA A 27 -9.60 -21.10 -2.35
C ALA A 27 -8.76 -19.92 -2.87
N PHE A 28 -7.64 -19.68 -2.19
CA PHE A 28 -6.63 -18.72 -2.61
C PHE A 28 -5.38 -19.44 -3.09
N TYR A 29 -4.64 -18.77 -3.98
CA TYR A 29 -3.48 -19.33 -4.64
C TYR A 29 -2.32 -18.34 -4.57
N ASN A 30 -1.09 -18.85 -4.56
CA ASN A 30 0.11 -18.05 -4.78
C ASN A 30 0.40 -17.92 -6.30
N VAL A 31 1.42 -17.15 -6.66
CA VAL A 31 1.83 -16.93 -8.05
C VAL A 31 2.27 -18.21 -8.80
N ASN A 32 2.64 -19.26 -8.07
CA ASN A 32 3.01 -20.56 -8.64
C ASN A 32 1.77 -21.48 -8.84
N GLY A 33 0.56 -20.96 -8.63
CA GLY A 33 -0.68 -21.74 -8.79
C GLY A 33 -0.94 -22.72 -7.64
N GLU A 34 -0.23 -22.59 -6.52
CA GLU A 34 -0.39 -23.47 -5.35
C GLU A 34 -1.42 -22.90 -4.39
N LYS A 35 -2.28 -23.75 -3.83
CA LYS A 35 -3.26 -23.35 -2.82
C LYS A 35 -2.58 -22.82 -1.57
N VAL A 36 -3.12 -21.74 -1.01
CA VAL A 36 -2.66 -21.09 0.23
C VAL A 36 -3.77 -21.18 1.28
N ASP A 37 -3.42 -21.68 2.46
CA ASP A 37 -4.34 -21.73 3.59
C ASP A 37 -4.53 -20.33 4.19
N THR A 38 -5.76 -19.84 4.18
CA THR A 38 -6.11 -18.49 4.61
C THR A 38 -7.34 -18.50 5.51
N LYS A 39 -7.53 -17.42 6.27
CA LYS A 39 -8.75 -17.16 7.03
C LYS A 39 -9.49 -16.01 6.35
N PHE A 40 -10.48 -16.37 5.52
CA PHE A 40 -11.36 -15.44 4.84
C PHE A 40 -12.82 -15.78 5.15
N ASP A 41 -13.58 -14.75 5.50
CA ASP A 41 -15.01 -14.83 5.82
C ASP A 41 -15.64 -13.60 5.16
N GLY A 42 -16.12 -13.78 3.92
CA GLY A 42 -16.61 -12.71 3.06
C GLY A 42 -17.03 -13.23 1.69
N ASP A 43 -17.88 -12.47 1.01
CA ASP A 43 -18.52 -12.89 -0.24
C ASP A 43 -17.94 -12.20 -1.49
N GLU A 44 -17.15 -11.14 -1.31
CA GLU A 44 -16.58 -10.36 -2.41
C GLU A 44 -15.17 -9.83 -2.10
N LEU A 45 -14.34 -9.64 -3.13
CA LEU A 45 -13.05 -8.97 -3.04
C LEU A 45 -12.73 -8.14 -4.30
N ALA A 46 -12.17 -6.94 -4.13
CA ALA A 46 -11.52 -6.22 -5.22
C ALA A 46 -10.34 -6.99 -5.81
N VAL A 47 -10.27 -6.94 -7.13
CA VAL A 47 -9.21 -7.52 -7.94
C VAL A 47 -8.71 -6.51 -8.97
N ASN A 48 -7.42 -6.58 -9.29
CA ASN A 48 -6.76 -5.57 -10.15
C ASN A 48 -5.94 -6.14 -11.31
N GLN A 49 -5.79 -7.46 -11.39
CA GLN A 49 -5.22 -8.12 -12.56
C GLN A 49 -6.00 -9.38 -12.91
N LYS A 50 -6.00 -9.69 -14.20
CA LYS A 50 -6.43 -10.96 -14.76
C LYS A 50 -5.22 -11.56 -15.47
N LEU A 51 -4.89 -12.80 -15.19
CA LEU A 51 -3.69 -13.47 -15.72
C LEU A 51 -3.84 -14.99 -15.66
N TYR A 52 -3.06 -15.68 -16.48
CA TYR A 52 -2.86 -17.12 -16.39
C TYR A 52 -1.77 -17.43 -15.37
N LEU A 53 -2.05 -18.38 -14.47
CA LEU A 53 -1.04 -19.05 -13.65
C LEU A 53 -0.89 -20.49 -14.13
N TRP A 54 0.31 -21.03 -14.01
CA TRP A 54 0.61 -22.39 -14.42
C TRP A 54 0.44 -23.36 -13.24
N ASP A 55 -0.44 -24.35 -13.40
CA ASP A 55 -0.54 -25.47 -12.48
C ASP A 55 0.41 -26.57 -12.94
N ALA A 56 1.52 -26.73 -12.22
CA ALA A 56 2.52 -27.75 -12.54
C ALA A 56 2.02 -29.19 -12.28
N LYS A 57 1.05 -29.38 -11.37
CA LYS A 57 0.49 -30.70 -11.05
C LYS A 57 -0.45 -31.17 -12.15
N GLU A 58 -1.26 -30.26 -12.68
CA GLU A 58 -2.23 -30.55 -13.74
C GLU A 58 -1.68 -30.26 -15.15
N ASN A 59 -0.45 -29.75 -15.27
CA ASN A 59 0.23 -29.41 -16.52
C ASN A 59 -0.63 -28.54 -17.44
N LYS A 60 -1.28 -27.53 -16.87
CA LYS A 60 -2.19 -26.61 -17.57
C LYS A 60 -2.09 -25.20 -17.02
N ALA A 61 -2.43 -24.22 -17.86
CA ALA A 61 -2.61 -22.85 -17.44
C ALA A 61 -4.09 -22.61 -17.11
N GLU A 62 -4.36 -21.96 -15.98
CA GLU A 62 -5.70 -21.54 -15.60
C GLU A 62 -5.75 -20.04 -15.37
N LEU A 63 -6.93 -19.46 -15.50
CA LEU A 63 -7.14 -18.03 -15.40
C LEU A 63 -7.47 -17.64 -13.97
N TYR A 64 -6.79 -16.61 -13.48
CA TYR A 64 -6.92 -16.10 -12.12
C TYR A 64 -7.11 -14.60 -12.09
N TYR A 65 -7.63 -14.12 -10.96
CA TYR A 65 -7.65 -12.72 -10.59
C TYR A 65 -6.73 -12.45 -9.40
N HIS A 66 -5.86 -11.43 -9.49
CA HIS A 66 -5.03 -10.98 -8.37
C HIS A 66 -5.87 -10.15 -7.40
N VAL A 67 -5.84 -10.50 -6.12
CA VAL A 67 -6.58 -9.84 -5.04
C VAL A 67 -5.91 -8.53 -4.65
N GLN A 68 -6.61 -7.42 -4.85
CA GLN A 68 -6.11 -6.08 -4.56
C GLN A 68 -6.16 -5.79 -3.05
N ASN A 69 -5.10 -5.15 -2.53
CA ASN A 69 -5.01 -4.66 -1.15
C ASN A 69 -5.45 -5.73 -0.14
N SER A 70 -4.96 -6.96 -0.35
CA SER A 70 -5.40 -8.16 0.34
C SER A 70 -5.01 -8.06 1.81
N LEU A 71 -5.98 -7.71 2.66
CA LEU A 71 -5.92 -8.00 4.08
C LEU A 71 -6.38 -9.44 4.34
N VAL A 72 -5.87 -10.42 3.59
CA VAL A 72 -6.26 -11.82 3.78
C VAL A 72 -5.33 -12.43 4.82
N TYR A 73 -5.84 -12.69 6.02
CA TYR A 73 -5.01 -13.12 7.14
C TYR A 73 -4.68 -14.61 7.06
N LYS A 74 -3.50 -14.98 7.60
CA LYS A 74 -3.14 -16.40 7.74
C LYS A 74 -4.11 -17.10 8.68
N SER A 75 -4.41 -18.37 8.40
CA SER A 75 -5.15 -19.20 9.37
C SER A 75 -4.39 -19.26 10.69
N GLY A 76 -5.08 -19.03 11.81
CA GLY A 76 -4.48 -19.01 13.16
C GLY A 76 -3.77 -17.70 13.57
N ALA A 77 -3.78 -16.63 12.76
CA ALA A 77 -3.20 -15.34 13.17
C ALA A 77 -3.99 -14.71 14.33
N GLU A 78 -3.30 -14.29 15.40
CA GLU A 78 -3.89 -13.63 16.59
C GLU A 78 -4.17 -12.13 16.36
N ASP A 79 -3.60 -11.54 15.31
CA ASP A 79 -3.56 -10.10 15.08
C ASP A 79 -4.05 -9.73 13.67
N ASP A 80 -5.21 -9.08 13.61
CA ASP A 80 -5.87 -8.60 12.38
C ASP A 80 -5.30 -7.22 11.91
N ARG A 81 -4.04 -6.89 12.20
CA ARG A 81 -3.39 -5.63 11.73
C ARG A 81 -2.90 -5.74 10.28
N GLN A 82 -2.82 -4.60 9.57
CA GLN A 82 -2.42 -4.56 8.14
C GLN A 82 -1.05 -5.17 7.81
N ASN A 83 -0.17 -5.29 8.80
CA ASN A 83 1.18 -5.81 8.62
C ASN A 83 1.29 -7.34 8.75
N THR A 84 0.19 -8.06 9.01
CA THR A 84 0.17 -9.53 9.19
C THR A 84 -0.60 -10.29 8.11
N ALA A 85 -1.18 -9.59 7.14
CA ALA A 85 -1.93 -10.21 6.05
C ALA A 85 -1.03 -10.82 4.97
N TYR A 86 -1.51 -11.87 4.32
CA TYR A 86 -1.00 -12.30 3.02
C TYR A 86 -1.30 -11.21 2.00
N SER A 87 -0.24 -10.63 1.44
CA SER A 87 -0.30 -9.92 0.18
C SER A 87 -0.13 -10.92 -0.98
N ASN A 88 -0.65 -10.56 -2.16
CA ASN A 88 -0.35 -11.24 -3.43
C ASN A 88 -0.99 -12.63 -3.57
N LEU A 89 -2.28 -12.69 -3.24
CA LEU A 89 -3.10 -13.88 -3.46
C LEU A 89 -3.89 -13.77 -4.76
N TYR A 90 -4.25 -14.94 -5.27
CA TYR A 90 -5.04 -15.10 -6.46
C TYR A 90 -6.27 -15.95 -6.19
N VAL A 91 -7.35 -15.67 -6.92
CA VAL A 91 -8.56 -16.48 -6.94
C VAL A 91 -8.81 -16.98 -8.35
N LYS A 92 -9.26 -18.23 -8.50
CA LYS A 92 -9.58 -18.79 -9.83
C LYS A 92 -10.75 -18.03 -10.44
N ALA A 93 -10.63 -17.69 -11.72
CA ALA A 93 -11.69 -16.98 -12.44
C ALA A 93 -12.96 -17.83 -12.60
N SER A 94 -12.85 -19.16 -12.56
CA SER A 94 -13.99 -20.08 -12.57
C SER A 94 -14.83 -20.03 -11.29
N ASP A 95 -14.25 -19.58 -10.19
CA ASP A 95 -14.83 -19.71 -8.84
C ASP A 95 -15.53 -18.42 -8.40
N VAL A 96 -15.42 -17.36 -9.22
CA VAL A 96 -15.99 -16.05 -8.96
C VAL A 96 -16.79 -15.53 -10.16
N ALA A 97 -17.75 -14.65 -9.92
CA ALA A 97 -18.31 -13.77 -10.93
C ALA A 97 -17.58 -12.42 -10.86
N LEU A 98 -17.33 -11.78 -12.01
CA LEU A 98 -16.64 -10.48 -12.04
C LEU A 98 -17.65 -9.37 -12.32
N SER A 99 -17.66 -8.37 -11.46
CA SER A 99 -18.44 -7.13 -11.60
C SER A 99 -17.52 -5.90 -11.69
N GLY A 100 -18.07 -4.77 -12.14
CA GLY A 100 -17.31 -3.51 -12.30
C GLY A 100 -16.45 -3.45 -13.56
N ARG A 101 -15.22 -2.94 -13.44
CA ARG A 101 -14.34 -2.68 -14.58
C ARG A 101 -13.83 -3.99 -15.21
N LYS A 102 -13.90 -4.10 -16.53
CA LYS A 102 -13.32 -5.26 -17.25
C LYS A 102 -11.80 -5.25 -17.18
N LEU A 103 -11.22 -6.34 -16.71
CA LEU A 103 -9.78 -6.58 -16.69
C LEU A 103 -9.32 -7.24 -18.00
N LYS A 104 -8.24 -6.71 -18.58
CA LYS A 104 -7.52 -7.36 -19.68
C LYS A 104 -6.63 -8.47 -19.11
N THR A 105 -6.54 -9.59 -19.81
CA THR A 105 -5.60 -10.65 -19.45
C THR A 105 -4.17 -10.18 -19.69
N SER A 106 -3.30 -10.35 -18.70
CA SER A 106 -1.97 -9.74 -18.66
C SER A 106 -0.88 -10.57 -19.32
N ASN A 107 -1.15 -11.86 -19.57
CA ASN A 107 -0.25 -12.82 -20.19
C ASN A 107 -1.05 -13.89 -20.97
N THR A 108 -0.32 -14.78 -21.63
CA THR A 108 -0.82 -15.96 -22.33
C THR A 108 -0.55 -17.23 -21.52
N GLU A 109 -1.21 -18.33 -21.89
CA GLU A 109 -0.96 -19.65 -21.31
C GLU A 109 0.48 -20.11 -21.54
N ALA A 110 1.05 -19.83 -22.71
CA ALA A 110 2.43 -20.14 -23.06
C ALA A 110 3.42 -19.36 -22.17
N GLU A 111 3.17 -18.08 -21.91
CA GLU A 111 3.97 -17.28 -20.99
C GLU A 111 3.84 -17.77 -19.55
N ALA A 112 2.65 -18.16 -19.10
CA ALA A 112 2.45 -18.74 -17.77
C ALA A 112 3.31 -20.02 -17.59
N LYS A 113 3.27 -20.92 -18.59
CA LYS A 113 4.11 -22.12 -18.62
C LYS A 113 5.60 -21.80 -18.63
N ALA A 114 6.04 -20.86 -19.48
CA ALA A 114 7.44 -20.46 -19.53
C ALA A 114 7.90 -19.84 -18.20
N ASN A 115 7.02 -19.09 -17.54
CA ASN A 115 7.32 -18.41 -16.28
C ASN A 115 7.32 -19.34 -15.07
N SER A 116 6.86 -20.59 -15.18
CA SER A 116 6.94 -21.56 -14.09
C SER A 116 8.36 -22.09 -13.86
N ALA A 117 9.28 -21.88 -14.80
CA ALA A 117 10.68 -22.25 -14.65
C ALA A 117 11.40 -21.37 -13.61
N LEU A 118 12.53 -21.86 -13.09
CA LEU A 118 13.41 -21.10 -12.22
C LEU A 118 13.95 -19.85 -12.93
N ALA A 119 14.05 -18.75 -12.19
CA ALA A 119 14.61 -17.51 -12.69
C ALA A 119 16.14 -17.55 -12.67
N THR A 120 16.75 -17.10 -13.76
CA THR A 120 18.19 -16.86 -13.86
C THR A 120 18.58 -15.53 -13.21
N ALA A 121 19.88 -15.34 -12.96
CA ALA A 121 20.38 -14.08 -12.41
C ALA A 121 20.05 -12.87 -13.31
N SER A 122 20.13 -13.02 -14.63
CA SER A 122 19.80 -11.95 -15.57
C SER A 122 18.31 -11.57 -15.51
N GLU A 123 17.42 -12.53 -15.34
CA GLU A 123 15.97 -12.31 -15.20
C GLU A 123 15.61 -11.59 -13.90
N LYS A 124 16.48 -11.62 -12.87
CA LYS A 124 16.29 -10.86 -11.63
C LYS A 124 16.76 -9.40 -11.70
N THR A 125 17.45 -8.99 -12.77
CA THR A 125 18.08 -7.66 -12.87
C THR A 125 17.09 -6.52 -12.63
N SER A 126 15.92 -6.56 -13.26
CA SER A 126 14.90 -5.51 -13.10
C SER A 126 14.35 -5.43 -11.67
N LEU A 127 14.23 -6.57 -10.98
CA LEU A 127 13.82 -6.61 -9.57
C LEU A 127 14.90 -5.99 -8.68
N THR A 128 16.17 -6.35 -8.89
CA THR A 128 17.31 -5.77 -8.15
C THR A 128 17.44 -4.26 -8.33
N ASN A 129 17.19 -3.76 -9.55
CA ASN A 129 17.17 -2.32 -9.81
C ASN A 129 16.02 -1.63 -9.04
N ALA A 130 14.83 -2.22 -9.02
CA ALA A 130 13.69 -1.69 -8.29
C ALA A 130 13.92 -1.68 -6.76
N ILE A 131 14.66 -2.66 -6.22
CA ILE A 131 15.09 -2.68 -4.82
C ILE A 131 16.10 -1.56 -4.54
N SER A 132 17.07 -1.36 -5.45
CA SER A 132 18.10 -0.33 -5.30
C SER A 132 17.52 1.10 -5.30
N ASP A 133 16.39 1.29 -5.97
CA ASP A 133 15.60 2.53 -5.99
C ASP A 133 14.92 2.89 -4.65
N GLU A 134 14.88 1.98 -3.68
CA GLU A 134 14.11 2.12 -2.43
C GLU A 134 14.40 3.43 -1.70
N SER A 135 15.68 3.76 -1.50
CA SER A 135 16.10 4.95 -0.75
C SER A 135 15.63 6.23 -1.44
N THR A 136 15.76 6.30 -2.76
CA THR A 136 15.30 7.41 -3.59
C THR A 136 13.78 7.57 -3.51
N VAL A 137 13.02 6.47 -3.58
CA VAL A 137 11.56 6.52 -3.46
C VAL A 137 11.14 6.98 -2.07
N LYS A 138 11.75 6.44 -1.01
CA LYS A 138 11.45 6.81 0.38
C LYS A 138 11.81 8.25 0.71
N ALA A 139 12.81 8.82 0.05
CA ALA A 139 13.16 10.23 0.19
C ALA A 139 12.18 11.18 -0.52
N SER A 140 11.38 10.68 -1.48
CA SER A 140 10.46 11.51 -2.25
C SER A 140 9.25 11.99 -1.44
N ASP A 141 8.71 13.15 -1.81
CA ASP A 141 7.45 13.65 -1.28
C ASP A 141 6.28 12.69 -1.54
N LYS A 142 6.31 11.98 -2.68
CA LYS A 142 5.32 10.96 -3.05
C LYS A 142 5.19 9.87 -1.99
N TYR A 143 6.30 9.45 -1.40
CA TYR A 143 6.29 8.48 -0.30
C TYR A 143 6.03 9.17 1.04
N ARG A 144 6.91 10.10 1.44
CA ARG A 144 6.91 10.71 2.78
C ARG A 144 5.57 11.36 3.16
N LEU A 145 4.86 11.91 2.19
CA LEU A 145 3.63 12.67 2.42
C LEU A 145 2.37 11.88 2.11
N ASP A 146 2.47 10.64 1.61
CA ASP A 146 1.27 9.82 1.39
C ASP A 146 0.74 9.28 2.72
N ASN A 147 -0.44 8.66 2.68
CA ASN A 147 -1.01 7.94 3.80
C ASN A 147 -0.22 6.65 4.11
N TRP A 148 -0.30 6.23 5.37
CA TRP A 148 0.47 5.10 5.88
C TRP A 148 0.16 3.77 5.19
N VAL A 149 -1.07 3.57 4.70
CA VAL A 149 -1.46 2.34 3.99
C VAL A 149 -0.65 2.21 2.70
N ASN A 150 -0.61 3.26 1.88
CA ASN A 150 0.18 3.25 0.63
C ASN A 150 1.68 3.12 0.88
N ARG A 151 2.20 3.76 1.94
CA ARG A 151 3.61 3.61 2.33
C ARG A 151 3.91 2.16 2.75
N SER A 152 3.07 1.58 3.59
CA SER A 152 3.21 0.18 4.04
C SER A 152 3.13 -0.80 2.88
N LEU A 153 2.21 -0.59 1.91
CA LEU A 153 2.15 -1.40 0.70
C LEU A 153 3.46 -1.36 -0.11
N TYR A 154 4.08 -0.18 -0.24
CA TYR A 154 5.39 -0.08 -0.90
C TYR A 154 6.50 -0.76 -0.09
N ASP A 155 6.52 -0.58 1.23
CA ASP A 155 7.51 -1.19 2.11
C ASP A 155 7.43 -2.72 2.05
N GLN A 156 6.23 -3.29 2.16
CA GLN A 156 5.98 -4.73 2.04
C GLN A 156 6.36 -5.26 0.65
N ALA A 157 6.06 -4.52 -0.43
CA ALA A 157 6.46 -4.91 -1.78
C ALA A 157 8.00 -4.97 -1.93
N ILE A 158 8.73 -4.04 -1.31
CA ILE A 158 10.19 -4.05 -1.31
C ILE A 158 10.75 -5.20 -0.46
N GLU A 159 10.17 -5.49 0.71
CA GLU A 159 10.55 -6.63 1.54
C GLU A 159 10.34 -7.97 0.80
N ASN A 160 9.20 -8.13 0.14
CA ASN A 160 8.94 -9.29 -0.72
C ASN A 160 9.94 -9.37 -1.88
N ALA A 161 10.21 -8.24 -2.56
CA ALA A 161 11.18 -8.18 -3.63
C ALA A 161 12.59 -8.63 -3.18
N LYS A 162 13.03 -8.20 -1.99
CA LYS A 162 14.31 -8.64 -1.40
C LYS A 162 14.32 -10.15 -1.14
N THR A 163 13.23 -10.70 -0.60
CA THR A 163 13.08 -12.14 -0.36
C THR A 163 13.17 -12.94 -1.66
N VAL A 164 12.40 -12.57 -2.69
CA VAL A 164 12.39 -13.25 -4.01
C VAL A 164 13.73 -13.08 -4.75
N ALA A 165 14.37 -11.92 -4.63
CA ALA A 165 15.68 -11.70 -5.23
C ALA A 165 16.74 -12.63 -4.62
N ALA A 166 16.72 -12.84 -3.30
CA ALA A 166 17.64 -13.71 -2.58
C ALA A 166 17.34 -15.22 -2.74
N ASP A 167 16.10 -15.59 -3.06
CA ASP A 167 15.69 -16.98 -3.19
C ASP A 167 16.26 -17.65 -4.46
N LYS A 168 17.13 -18.64 -4.28
CA LYS A 168 17.75 -19.40 -5.37
C LYS A 168 16.77 -20.26 -6.18
N ASP A 169 15.62 -20.59 -5.59
CA ASP A 169 14.59 -21.44 -6.19
C ASP A 169 13.38 -20.60 -6.66
N ALA A 170 13.50 -19.27 -6.68
CA ALA A 170 12.45 -18.40 -7.19
C ALA A 170 12.14 -18.68 -8.67
N THR A 171 10.86 -18.84 -8.99
CA THR A 171 10.37 -18.94 -10.37
C THR A 171 10.40 -17.58 -11.07
N LYS A 172 10.38 -17.58 -12.41
CA LYS A 172 10.22 -16.34 -13.18
C LYS A 172 8.89 -15.67 -12.88
N ALA A 173 7.84 -16.44 -12.61
CA ALA A 173 6.54 -15.93 -12.17
C ALA A 173 6.65 -15.14 -10.85
N ALA A 174 7.36 -15.67 -9.85
CA ALA A 174 7.59 -14.98 -8.58
C ALA A 174 8.41 -13.69 -8.77
N VAL A 175 9.45 -13.71 -9.61
CA VAL A 175 10.24 -12.51 -9.92
C VAL A 175 9.39 -11.44 -10.62
N ASN A 176 8.58 -11.85 -11.61
CA ASN A 176 7.70 -10.94 -12.36
C ASN A 176 6.61 -10.35 -11.47
N GLU A 177 6.01 -11.15 -10.58
CA GLU A 177 5.05 -10.66 -9.60
C GLU A 177 5.69 -9.66 -8.64
N ALA A 178 6.81 -10.00 -8.01
CA ALA A 178 7.46 -9.11 -7.05
C ALA A 178 7.82 -7.75 -7.70
N LEU A 179 8.31 -7.79 -8.95
CA LEU A 179 8.58 -6.57 -9.71
C LEU A 179 7.29 -5.78 -10.00
N TRP A 180 6.22 -6.46 -10.38
CA TRP A 180 4.93 -5.83 -10.60
C TRP A 180 4.40 -5.17 -9.31
N GLN A 181 4.52 -5.83 -8.15
CA GLN A 181 4.09 -5.28 -6.86
C GLN A 181 4.83 -3.99 -6.53
N VAL A 182 6.16 -3.98 -6.66
CA VAL A 182 6.96 -2.78 -6.40
C VAL A 182 6.52 -1.63 -7.32
N ASN A 183 6.31 -1.90 -8.60
CA ASN A 183 5.86 -0.90 -9.56
C ASN A 183 4.43 -0.40 -9.29
N PHE A 184 3.52 -1.31 -8.94
CA PHE A 184 2.14 -0.99 -8.59
C PHE A 184 2.08 -0.11 -7.33
N ALA A 185 2.75 -0.53 -6.26
CA ALA A 185 2.82 0.23 -5.01
C ALA A 185 3.49 1.60 -5.22
N LYS A 186 4.63 1.65 -5.93
CA LYS A 186 5.33 2.91 -6.27
C LYS A 186 4.42 3.86 -7.07
N LYS A 187 3.60 3.34 -7.98
CA LYS A 187 2.63 4.15 -8.75
C LYS A 187 1.48 4.65 -7.88
N ASN A 188 1.10 3.91 -6.85
CA ASN A 188 0.04 4.29 -5.91
C ASN A 188 0.47 5.35 -4.89
N LEU A 189 1.78 5.64 -4.78
CA LEU A 189 2.27 6.75 -3.98
C LEU A 189 1.84 8.11 -4.58
N LYS A 190 0.97 8.83 -3.86
CA LYS A 190 0.35 10.11 -4.27
C LYS A 190 0.68 11.27 -3.32
N GLY A 191 1.62 11.11 -2.39
CA GLY A 191 2.04 12.19 -1.49
C GLY A 191 2.44 13.45 -2.26
N VAL A 192 1.85 14.59 -1.88
CA VAL A 192 2.14 15.88 -2.51
C VAL A 192 2.09 16.99 -1.45
N LYS A 193 2.94 17.99 -1.62
CA LYS A 193 2.89 19.20 -0.80
C LYS A 193 1.63 20.00 -1.10
N VAL A 194 1.10 20.66 -0.07
CA VAL A 194 0.02 21.63 -0.20
C VAL A 194 0.51 22.84 -0.99
N LYS A 195 -0.23 23.27 -1.99
CA LYS A 195 0.06 24.51 -2.70
C LYS A 195 -0.51 25.70 -1.94
N ALA A 196 0.37 26.58 -1.45
CA ALA A 196 0.01 27.79 -0.71
C ALA A 196 0.37 29.05 -1.49
N LYS A 197 -0.40 30.13 -1.32
CA LYS A 197 -0.10 31.43 -1.96
C LYS A 197 1.22 32.02 -1.43
N ASP A 198 1.43 31.93 -0.12
CA ASP A 198 2.64 32.35 0.56
C ASP A 198 2.93 31.36 1.70
N ILE A 199 4.01 30.60 1.58
CA ILE A 199 4.41 29.59 2.59
C ILE A 199 4.77 30.21 3.95
N ASN A 200 5.08 31.50 3.99
CA ASN A 200 5.39 32.24 5.23
C ASN A 200 4.14 32.88 5.84
N ASN A 201 3.03 32.96 5.09
CA ASN A 201 1.78 33.59 5.49
C ASN A 201 0.57 32.82 4.96
N LEU A 202 0.38 31.62 5.49
CA LEU A 202 -0.75 30.75 5.13
C LEU A 202 -2.08 31.38 5.55
N THR A 203 -3.13 31.16 4.77
CA THR A 203 -4.51 31.35 5.22
C THR A 203 -4.90 30.27 6.25
N PRO A 204 -5.99 30.45 7.04
CA PRO A 204 -6.44 29.39 7.95
C PRO A 204 -6.71 28.06 7.22
N LEU A 205 -7.28 28.13 6.01
CA LEU A 205 -7.56 26.96 5.18
C LEU A 205 -6.27 26.25 4.73
N GLU A 206 -5.29 27.00 4.21
CA GLU A 206 -4.00 26.44 3.80
C GLU A 206 -3.25 25.83 5.00
N ALA A 207 -3.30 26.48 6.17
CA ALA A 207 -2.71 25.95 7.40
C ALA A 207 -3.38 24.64 7.87
N GLN A 208 -4.71 24.53 7.75
CA GLN A 208 -5.44 23.30 8.07
C GLN A 208 -5.08 22.17 7.09
N GLN A 209 -4.97 22.47 5.79
CA GLN A 209 -4.52 21.49 4.79
C GLN A 209 -3.13 20.96 5.11
N VAL A 210 -2.20 21.86 5.47
CA VAL A 210 -0.83 21.46 5.85
C VAL A 210 -0.82 20.62 7.13
N LEU A 211 -1.61 21.00 8.14
CA LEU A 211 -1.74 20.20 9.37
C LEU A 211 -2.27 18.79 9.08
N ASN A 212 -3.29 18.66 8.24
CA ASN A 212 -3.84 17.38 7.84
C ASN A 212 -2.78 16.52 7.13
N LEU A 213 -1.99 17.14 6.24
CA LEU A 213 -0.90 16.45 5.56
C LEU A 213 0.21 16.00 6.52
N MET A 214 0.59 16.84 7.49
CA MET A 214 1.54 16.46 8.54
C MET A 214 1.01 15.26 9.35
N ARG A 215 -0.24 15.31 9.79
CA ARG A 215 -0.87 14.20 10.52
C ARG A 215 -0.87 12.92 9.70
N GLN A 216 -1.20 12.99 8.41
CA GLN A 216 -1.16 11.85 7.49
C GLN A 216 0.26 11.28 7.34
N ALA A 217 1.26 12.14 7.14
CA ALA A 217 2.66 11.76 6.97
C ALA A 217 3.20 11.01 8.20
N TYR A 218 2.76 11.39 9.39
CA TYR A 218 3.23 10.78 10.65
C TYR A 218 2.29 9.70 11.22
N ASN A 219 1.06 9.57 10.73
CA ASN A 219 0.17 8.49 11.16
C ASN A 219 0.85 7.13 10.93
N SER A 220 0.80 6.24 11.93
CA SER A 220 1.44 4.92 11.92
C SER A 220 0.63 3.93 12.74
N ASP A 221 0.68 2.64 12.40
CA ASP A 221 0.01 1.58 13.15
C ASP A 221 0.72 1.19 14.46
N LYS A 222 2.02 1.46 14.56
CA LYS A 222 2.88 0.96 15.66
C LYS A 222 3.07 1.96 16.81
N ASN A 223 3.09 3.27 16.54
CA ASN A 223 3.59 4.25 17.53
C ASN A 223 2.77 5.55 17.64
N TYR A 224 1.58 5.66 17.02
CA TYR A 224 0.67 6.82 17.07
C TYR A 224 1.33 8.18 17.38
N PRO A 225 2.37 8.62 16.63
CA PRO A 225 2.98 9.90 16.94
C PRO A 225 1.97 10.99 16.57
N MET A 226 1.71 11.89 17.52
CA MET A 226 0.68 12.92 17.37
C MET A 226 1.32 14.20 16.83
N VAL A 227 0.73 14.76 15.77
CA VAL A 227 1.08 16.13 15.34
C VAL A 227 0.18 17.10 16.09
N GLU A 228 0.80 17.86 16.99
CA GLU A 228 0.15 18.88 17.80
C GLU A 228 0.55 20.30 17.40
N VAL A 229 -0.40 21.21 17.57
CA VAL A 229 -0.26 22.62 17.23
C VAL A 229 -0.05 23.42 18.50
N TYR A 230 1.04 24.17 18.58
CA TYR A 230 1.35 25.05 19.69
C TYR A 230 1.45 26.50 19.20
N GLN A 231 0.76 27.40 19.89
CA GLN A 231 0.90 28.84 19.68
C GLN A 231 2.00 29.41 20.59
N LYS A 232 2.68 30.49 20.16
CA LYS A 232 3.83 31.17 20.80
C LYS A 232 3.56 31.78 22.20
N TRP A 233 2.72 31.17 23.03
CA TRP A 233 2.70 31.42 24.48
C TRP A 233 2.98 30.14 25.30
N ALA A 234 3.13 28.98 24.65
CA ALA A 234 3.36 27.68 25.30
C ALA A 234 4.83 27.38 25.66
N HIS A 235 5.63 28.40 25.99
CA HIS A 235 7.01 28.20 26.49
C HIS A 235 7.09 28.04 28.03
N LYS A 236 5.97 28.19 28.74
CA LYS A 236 5.88 27.92 30.18
C LYS A 236 5.33 26.51 30.43
N PRO A 237 5.81 25.77 31.45
CA PRO A 237 5.19 24.53 31.88
C PRO A 237 3.70 24.75 32.18
N GLY A 238 2.81 23.91 31.61
CA GLY A 238 1.37 23.91 31.92
C GLY A 238 0.42 24.57 30.91
N TYR A 239 0.86 24.96 29.70
CA TYR A 239 -0.04 25.53 28.68
C TYR A 239 -0.55 24.49 27.66
N TYR A 240 -1.88 24.41 27.55
CA TYR A 240 -2.62 23.44 26.73
C TYR A 240 -2.71 23.82 25.24
N PRO A 241 -2.92 22.84 24.33
CA PRO A 241 -3.25 23.09 22.94
C PRO A 241 -4.50 24.00 22.84
N ALA A 242 -4.45 25.03 22.00
CA ALA A 242 -5.56 25.95 21.78
C ALA A 242 -6.36 25.53 20.53
N GLU A 243 -7.68 25.42 20.67
CA GLU A 243 -8.61 25.23 19.55
C GLU A 243 -8.75 26.54 18.76
N GLY A 244 -7.93 26.71 17.72
CA GLY A 244 -8.18 27.75 16.72
C GLY A 244 -6.94 28.51 16.28
N TRP A 245 -6.73 28.57 14.97
CA TRP A 245 -5.65 29.28 14.31
C TRP A 245 -5.83 30.81 14.43
N LYS A 246 -4.83 31.51 14.98
CA LYS A 246 -4.73 32.98 14.86
C LYS A 246 -3.63 33.30 13.86
N GLY A 247 -4.03 33.99 12.79
CA GLY A 247 -3.18 34.23 11.64
C GLY A 247 -1.92 35.03 11.95
N ASN A 248 -0.88 34.63 11.23
CA ASN A 248 0.46 35.19 11.12
C ASN A 248 1.44 35.03 12.33
N GLN A 249 2.60 34.44 11.99
CA GLN A 249 3.90 34.51 12.66
C GLN A 249 4.20 33.69 13.94
N LYS A 250 3.28 32.90 14.49
CA LYS A 250 3.49 32.36 15.86
C LYS A 250 3.07 30.91 16.11
N THR A 251 2.70 30.15 15.08
CA THR A 251 2.26 28.76 15.23
C THR A 251 3.40 27.79 14.90
N ARG A 252 3.73 26.91 15.84
CA ARG A 252 4.74 25.85 15.68
C ARG A 252 4.05 24.49 15.75
N TYR A 253 4.46 23.59 14.86
CA TYR A 253 3.92 22.24 14.75
C TYR A 253 4.97 21.30 15.29
N TYR A 254 4.55 20.45 16.22
CA TYR A 254 5.44 19.50 16.84
C TYR A 254 4.93 18.10 16.58
N LEU A 255 5.84 17.23 16.15
CA LEU A 255 5.64 15.80 16.25
C LEU A 255 5.93 15.37 17.68
N ILE A 256 4.99 14.67 18.31
CA ILE A 256 5.11 14.08 19.63
C ILE A 256 5.24 12.57 19.48
N PRO A 257 6.43 12.00 19.70
CA PRO A 257 6.63 10.55 19.67
C PRO A 257 5.98 9.87 20.90
N SER A 258 5.55 8.62 20.75
CA SER A 258 4.91 7.83 21.82
C SER A 258 5.82 7.49 23.01
N SER A 259 7.14 7.45 22.83
CA SER A 259 8.09 6.83 23.76
C SER A 259 8.92 7.80 24.62
N GLY A 260 8.37 8.98 24.96
CA GLY A 260 9.10 9.98 25.76
C GLY A 260 10.28 10.64 25.02
N ALA A 261 10.44 10.36 23.72
CA ALA A 261 11.41 11.03 22.88
C ALA A 261 11.08 12.52 22.70
N LYS A 262 12.11 13.32 22.44
CA LYS A 262 11.97 14.78 22.32
C LYS A 262 11.02 15.16 21.19
N LYS A 263 10.17 16.15 21.45
CA LYS A 263 9.28 16.75 20.44
C LYS A 263 10.12 17.27 19.26
N VAL A 264 9.72 16.97 18.04
CA VAL A 264 10.40 17.42 16.82
C VAL A 264 9.64 18.59 16.21
N LEU A 265 10.31 19.72 16.00
CA LEU A 265 9.72 20.87 15.31
C LEU A 265 9.57 20.55 13.82
N LEU A 266 8.34 20.61 13.31
CA LEU A 266 8.04 20.41 11.89
C LEU A 266 8.12 21.73 11.14
N LYS A 267 8.77 21.71 9.96
CA LYS A 267 8.88 22.88 9.08
C LYS A 267 7.76 22.87 8.06
N PHE A 268 7.09 23.99 7.90
CA PHE A 268 6.04 24.15 6.89
C PHE A 268 6.51 23.88 5.46
N SER A 269 7.74 24.27 5.12
CA SER A 269 8.36 24.05 3.80
C SER A 269 8.47 22.58 3.40
N ASP A 270 8.42 21.67 4.38
CA ASP A 270 8.50 20.23 4.11
C ASP A 270 7.13 19.68 3.64
N PHE A 271 6.06 20.43 3.87
CA PHE A 271 4.67 20.02 3.60
C PHE A 271 3.92 20.99 2.67
N ALA A 272 4.48 22.16 2.40
CA ALA A 272 3.87 23.18 1.55
C ALA A 272 4.87 23.72 0.51
N THR A 273 4.34 24.11 -0.65
CA THR A 273 5.09 24.80 -1.70
C THR A 273 4.30 26.00 -2.21
N LYS A 274 4.98 26.99 -2.80
CA LYS A 274 4.32 28.14 -3.43
C LYS A 274 3.51 27.68 -4.65
N LYS A 275 2.31 28.24 -4.83
CA LYS A 275 1.42 28.02 -5.98
C LYS A 275 2.10 28.33 -7.30
#